data_AF-A0A538L587-F1
#
_entry.id   AF-A0A538L587-F1
#
_cell.length_a   1.000
_cell.length_b   1.000
_cell.length_c   1.000
_cell.angle_alpha   90.00
_cell.angle_beta   90.00
_cell.angle_gamma   90.00
#
_symmetry.space_group_name_H-M   'P 1'
#
loop_
_entity.id
_entity.type
_entity.pdbx_description
1 polymer ?
#
loop_
_entity_poly.entity_id
_entity_poly.type
_entity_poly.pdbx_seq_one_letter_code
_entity_poly.pdbx_strand_id
1 'polypeptide(L)'
;MPPTDRFVISFAAEPPQETLPYGRWANTLAEHFRSACEQIDTEGAELGDFEEIAWFPDRTYAGRTYVPGVTRTAGGYEIFGYVAFREGSGGPSEFAASADFTSEVADENPDWKLDLNDEVIAYWRGEEGNSADITLVWGVPLIPGGALVTAELANLAVDQCELLDERFTLIGPDNYRQDFLEIKLWDQRGQELARESLYVEEEG
;
A
#
# COMPACT_ATOMS: atom_id res chain seq x y z
N MET A 1 -7.67 16.07 28.61
CA MET A 1 -7.52 16.02 27.14
C MET A 1 -8.55 16.95 26.55
N PRO A 2 -8.15 18.00 25.83
CA PRO A 2 -9.09 18.78 25.01
C PRO A 2 -9.60 17.91 23.84
N PRO A 3 -10.74 18.28 23.23
CA PRO A 3 -11.17 17.68 21.97
C PRO A 3 -10.10 17.80 20.89
N THR A 4 -10.01 16.79 20.03
CA THR A 4 -9.16 16.80 18.84
C THR A 4 -9.83 17.62 17.74
N ASP A 5 -9.05 18.45 17.05
CA ASP A 5 -9.54 19.32 15.97
C ASP A 5 -9.85 18.54 14.68
N ARG A 6 -9.04 17.51 14.38
CA ARG A 6 -9.25 16.57 13.28
C ARG A 6 -9.73 15.22 13.79
N PHE A 7 -11.05 15.07 13.88
CA PHE A 7 -11.62 13.77 14.22
C PHE A 7 -11.59 12.88 12.98
N VAL A 8 -10.61 11.98 12.93
CA VAL A 8 -10.45 10.99 11.86
C VAL A 8 -10.21 9.62 12.46
N ILE A 9 -10.56 8.57 11.74
CA ILE A 9 -10.24 7.21 12.15
C ILE A 9 -8.71 7.00 12.19
N SER A 10 -8.21 6.36 13.23
CA SER A 10 -6.76 6.09 13.39
C SER A 10 -6.56 4.67 13.89
N PHE A 11 -5.51 4.02 13.38
CA PHE A 11 -5.11 2.64 13.67
C PHE A 11 -6.26 1.65 13.51
N ALA A 12 -7.01 1.82 12.40
CA ALA A 12 -8.21 1.04 12.12
C ALA A 12 -7.92 -0.34 11.55
N ALA A 13 -6.80 -0.47 10.86
CA ALA A 13 -6.37 -1.72 10.27
C ALA A 13 -5.69 -2.60 11.31
N GLU A 14 -5.94 -3.90 11.21
CA GLU A 14 -5.20 -4.90 11.96
C GLU A 14 -3.77 -4.97 11.39
N PRO A 15 -2.75 -5.14 12.26
CA PRO A 15 -1.38 -5.31 11.80
C PRO A 15 -1.22 -6.62 11.01
N PRO A 16 -0.12 -6.79 10.27
CA PRO A 16 0.16 -8.06 9.60
C PRO A 16 0.07 -9.24 10.57
N GLN A 17 -0.62 -10.30 10.16
CA GLN A 17 -0.82 -11.50 10.97
C GLN A 17 0.13 -12.64 10.59
N GLU A 18 0.64 -12.63 9.35
CA GLU A 18 1.51 -13.67 8.81
C GLU A 18 2.87 -13.13 8.35
N THR A 19 3.81 -14.04 8.09
CA THR A 19 5.03 -13.71 7.32
C THR A 19 4.66 -13.46 5.87
N LEU A 20 5.60 -12.91 5.08
CA LEU A 20 5.40 -12.78 3.64
C LEU A 20 4.96 -14.12 3.00
N PRO A 21 4.04 -14.10 2.03
CA PRO A 21 3.55 -15.31 1.37
C PRO A 21 4.66 -16.20 0.81
N TYR A 22 4.54 -17.51 1.03
CA TYR A 22 5.47 -18.51 0.47
C TYR A 22 4.77 -19.83 0.11
N GLY A 23 5.45 -20.66 -0.66
CA GLY A 23 5.01 -22.02 -1.00
C GLY A 23 3.63 -22.06 -1.67
N ARG A 24 2.76 -22.95 -1.19
CA ARG A 24 1.40 -23.10 -1.77
C ARG A 24 0.56 -21.84 -1.62
N TRP A 25 0.77 -21.08 -0.55
CA TRP A 25 -0.01 -19.88 -0.31
C TRP A 25 0.34 -18.78 -1.31
N ALA A 26 1.64 -18.51 -1.51
CA ALA A 26 2.11 -17.61 -2.56
C ALA A 26 1.59 -18.01 -3.95
N ASN A 27 1.55 -19.31 -4.26
CA ASN A 27 1.01 -19.78 -5.55
C ASN A 27 -0.48 -19.44 -5.71
N THR A 28 -1.30 -19.63 -4.68
CA THR A 28 -2.72 -19.26 -4.70
C THR A 28 -2.92 -17.76 -4.91
N LEU A 29 -2.16 -16.92 -4.20
CA LEU A 29 -2.21 -15.48 -4.40
C LEU A 29 -1.75 -15.09 -5.81
N ALA A 30 -0.67 -15.72 -6.30
CA ALA A 30 -0.15 -15.46 -7.64
C ALA A 30 -1.17 -15.79 -8.75
N GLU A 31 -1.96 -16.86 -8.60
CA GLU A 31 -3.03 -17.19 -9.54
C GLU A 31 -4.07 -16.06 -9.65
N HIS A 32 -4.53 -15.54 -8.50
CA HIS A 32 -5.48 -14.43 -8.48
C HIS A 32 -4.88 -13.13 -9.01
N PHE A 33 -3.66 -12.80 -8.61
CA PHE A 33 -2.98 -11.58 -9.04
C PHE A 33 -2.73 -11.58 -10.54
N ARG A 34 -2.19 -12.67 -11.11
CA ARG A 34 -1.98 -12.80 -12.56
C ARG A 34 -3.27 -12.71 -13.35
N SER A 35 -4.37 -13.27 -12.82
CA SER A 35 -5.68 -13.12 -13.44
C SER A 35 -6.14 -11.65 -13.47
N ALA A 36 -5.76 -10.83 -12.49
CA ALA A 36 -5.99 -9.38 -12.54
C ALA A 36 -5.04 -8.68 -13.52
N CYS A 37 -3.75 -9.06 -13.56
CA CYS A 37 -2.78 -8.55 -14.54
C CYS A 37 -3.26 -8.73 -15.99
N GLU A 38 -3.88 -9.87 -16.31
CA GLU A 38 -4.44 -10.17 -17.64
C GLU A 38 -5.64 -9.28 -18.02
N GLN A 39 -6.26 -8.60 -17.04
CA GLN A 39 -7.44 -7.74 -17.23
C GLN A 39 -7.10 -6.25 -17.31
N ILE A 40 -5.82 -5.89 -17.12
CA ILE A 40 -5.35 -4.51 -17.22
C ILE A 40 -5.65 -3.95 -18.63
N ASP A 41 -6.24 -2.76 -18.69
CA ASP A 41 -6.32 -2.00 -19.93
C ASP A 41 -4.95 -1.36 -20.19
N THR A 42 -4.19 -1.92 -21.13
CA THR A 42 -2.81 -1.46 -21.37
C THR A 42 -2.75 -0.20 -22.23
N GLU A 43 -3.89 0.30 -22.73
CA GLU A 43 -3.95 1.39 -23.70
C GLU A 43 -3.04 1.19 -24.94
N GLY A 44 -2.71 -0.07 -25.26
CA GLY A 44 -1.80 -0.44 -26.34
C GLY A 44 -0.33 -0.64 -25.94
N ALA A 45 0.02 -0.54 -24.65
CA ALA A 45 1.34 -0.90 -24.15
C ALA A 45 1.59 -2.42 -24.24
N GLU A 46 2.82 -2.78 -24.61
CA GLU A 46 3.31 -4.16 -24.65
C GLU A 46 4.03 -4.49 -23.34
N LEU A 47 3.30 -5.00 -22.35
CA LEU A 47 3.88 -5.30 -21.03
C LEU A 47 4.92 -6.43 -21.08
N GLY A 48 4.69 -7.46 -21.90
CA GLY A 48 5.55 -8.65 -21.97
C GLY A 48 5.34 -9.63 -20.81
N ASP A 49 6.30 -10.54 -20.63
CA ASP A 49 6.24 -11.56 -19.57
C ASP A 49 6.46 -10.95 -18.18
N PHE A 50 5.80 -11.52 -17.17
CA PHE A 50 5.91 -11.11 -15.77
C PHE A 50 7.02 -11.88 -15.05
N GLU A 51 7.77 -11.16 -14.22
CA GLU A 51 8.76 -11.76 -13.31
C GLU A 51 8.10 -12.37 -12.05
N GLU A 52 8.92 -12.76 -11.08
CA GLU A 52 8.44 -13.20 -9.78
C GLU A 52 7.75 -12.07 -9.02
N ILE A 53 6.66 -12.38 -8.31
CA ILE A 53 5.89 -11.39 -7.56
C ILE A 53 6.58 -11.14 -6.22
N ALA A 54 6.94 -9.89 -5.97
CA ALA A 54 7.35 -9.39 -4.67
C ALA A 54 6.10 -9.10 -3.82
N TRP A 55 5.80 -9.95 -2.84
CA TRP A 55 4.69 -9.75 -1.91
C TRP A 55 5.04 -8.84 -0.74
N PHE A 56 4.05 -8.08 -0.28
CA PHE A 56 4.14 -7.17 0.85
C PHE A 56 3.39 -7.74 2.07
N PRO A 57 3.65 -7.23 3.29
CA PRO A 57 2.93 -7.66 4.49
C PRO A 57 1.41 -7.52 4.35
N ASP A 58 0.66 -8.44 4.93
CA ASP A 58 -0.80 -8.36 4.90
C ASP A 58 -1.31 -7.22 5.79
N ARG A 59 -2.47 -6.65 5.45
CA ARG A 59 -3.22 -5.75 6.33
C ARG A 59 -4.69 -6.08 6.25
N THR A 60 -5.38 -6.05 7.38
CA THR A 60 -6.82 -6.32 7.42
C THR A 60 -7.59 -5.08 7.81
N TYR A 61 -8.58 -4.72 6.99
CA TYR A 61 -9.50 -3.62 7.24
C TYR A 61 -10.94 -4.06 6.98
N ALA A 62 -11.84 -3.71 7.90
CA ALA A 62 -13.26 -4.05 7.81
C ALA A 62 -13.55 -5.55 7.51
N GLY A 63 -12.74 -6.45 8.09
CA GLY A 63 -12.87 -7.90 7.95
C GLY A 63 -12.43 -8.45 6.59
N ARG A 64 -11.65 -7.70 5.82
CA ARG A 64 -11.02 -8.15 4.57
C ARG A 64 -9.51 -7.92 4.68
N THR A 65 -8.75 -8.96 4.36
CA THR A 65 -7.29 -8.97 4.36
C THR A 65 -6.81 -8.64 2.96
N TYR A 66 -5.79 -7.78 2.86
CA TYR A 66 -5.18 -7.31 1.63
C TYR A 66 -3.71 -7.71 1.66
N VAL A 67 -3.25 -8.36 0.61
CA VAL A 67 -1.85 -8.75 0.41
C VAL A 67 -1.36 -8.08 -0.87
N PRO A 68 -0.64 -6.96 -0.78
CA PRO A 68 -0.12 -6.27 -1.94
C PRO A 68 1.00 -7.06 -2.61
N GLY A 69 1.13 -6.89 -3.92
CA GLY A 69 2.13 -7.54 -4.75
C GLY A 69 2.59 -6.63 -5.87
N VAL A 70 3.88 -6.75 -6.21
CA VAL A 70 4.51 -6.03 -7.31
C VAL A 70 5.29 -7.01 -8.17
N THR A 71 5.30 -6.81 -9.49
CA THR A 71 6.17 -7.57 -10.41
C THR A 71 6.66 -6.69 -11.56
N ARG A 72 7.89 -6.92 -11.99
CA ARG A 72 8.47 -6.27 -13.17
C ARG A 72 8.06 -7.03 -14.43
N THR A 73 8.01 -6.32 -15.54
CA THR A 73 7.70 -6.91 -16.84
C THR A 73 8.88 -6.78 -17.80
N ALA A 74 8.97 -7.71 -18.77
CA ALA A 74 10.01 -7.66 -19.80
C ALA A 74 9.96 -6.38 -20.67
N GLY A 75 8.80 -5.71 -20.73
CA GLY A 75 8.60 -4.42 -21.39
C GLY A 75 9.12 -3.21 -20.59
N GLY A 76 9.67 -3.42 -19.39
CA GLY A 76 10.21 -2.36 -18.53
C GLY A 76 9.19 -1.74 -17.56
N TYR A 77 7.96 -2.24 -17.54
CA TYR A 77 6.89 -1.75 -16.67
C TYR A 77 6.90 -2.44 -15.32
N GLU A 78 6.35 -1.77 -14.32
CA GLU A 78 5.97 -2.38 -13.06
C GLU A 78 4.47 -2.61 -13.06
N ILE A 79 4.05 -3.79 -12.62
CA ILE A 79 2.65 -4.07 -12.29
C ILE A 79 2.55 -4.12 -10.77
N PHE A 80 1.62 -3.36 -10.23
CA PHE A 80 1.35 -3.25 -8.81
C PHE A 80 -0.13 -3.51 -8.52
N GLY A 81 -0.42 -3.97 -7.31
CA GLY A 81 -1.80 -4.14 -6.86
C GLY A 81 -1.86 -5.06 -5.65
N TYR A 82 -2.97 -5.77 -5.49
CA TYR A 82 -3.17 -6.65 -4.34
C TYR A 82 -4.11 -7.81 -4.62
N VAL A 83 -4.03 -8.82 -3.76
CA VAL A 83 -5.06 -9.85 -3.60
C VAL A 83 -5.73 -9.65 -2.25
N ALA A 84 -7.06 -9.64 -2.23
CA ALA A 84 -7.86 -9.49 -1.03
C ALA A 84 -8.81 -10.64 -0.82
N PHE A 85 -8.99 -11.06 0.43
CA PHE A 85 -9.85 -12.18 0.80
C PHE A 85 -10.45 -11.98 2.20
N ARG A 86 -11.41 -12.82 2.55
CA ARG A 86 -11.93 -12.92 3.91
C ARG A 86 -11.40 -14.14 4.61
N GLU A 87 -10.90 -13.94 5.81
CA GLU A 87 -10.58 -15.02 6.72
C GLU A 87 -11.85 -15.72 7.24
N GLY A 88 -11.74 -17.03 7.42
CA GLY A 88 -12.86 -17.87 7.85
C GLY A 88 -12.39 -19.20 8.41
N SER A 89 -13.29 -19.91 9.10
CA SER A 89 -12.95 -21.18 9.76
C SER A 89 -12.46 -22.30 8.82
N GLY A 90 -12.70 -22.16 7.51
CA GLY A 90 -12.24 -23.07 6.46
C GLY A 90 -10.99 -22.58 5.72
N GLY A 91 -10.40 -21.47 6.16
CA GLY A 91 -9.35 -20.74 5.46
C GLY A 91 -9.88 -19.58 4.60
N PRO A 92 -8.98 -18.91 3.86
CA PRO A 92 -9.30 -17.78 3.00
C PRO A 92 -10.41 -18.04 1.98
N SER A 93 -11.28 -17.05 1.78
CA SER A 93 -12.41 -17.13 0.86
C SER A 93 -12.76 -15.75 0.27
N GLU A 94 -13.72 -15.70 -0.66
CA GLU A 94 -14.15 -14.44 -1.31
C GLU A 94 -12.98 -13.65 -1.91
N PHE A 95 -12.08 -14.32 -2.61
CA PHE A 95 -10.93 -13.69 -3.26
C PHE A 95 -11.37 -12.63 -4.28
N ALA A 96 -10.68 -11.50 -4.24
CA ALA A 96 -10.70 -10.43 -5.22
C ALA A 96 -9.26 -9.98 -5.47
N ALA A 97 -8.95 -9.45 -6.64
CA ALA A 97 -7.64 -8.89 -6.94
C ALA A 97 -7.81 -7.63 -7.79
N SER A 98 -6.91 -6.67 -7.56
CA SER A 98 -6.74 -5.45 -8.37
C SER A 98 -5.30 -5.41 -8.84
N ALA A 99 -5.08 -4.93 -10.05
CA ALA A 99 -3.76 -4.72 -10.62
C ALA A 99 -3.82 -3.57 -11.61
N ASP A 100 -2.79 -2.74 -11.60
CA ASP A 100 -2.53 -1.69 -12.58
C ASP A 100 -1.03 -1.67 -12.90
N PHE A 101 -0.61 -0.88 -13.86
CA PHE A 101 0.78 -0.80 -14.30
C PHE A 101 1.29 0.62 -14.42
N THR A 102 2.59 0.79 -14.25
CA THR A 102 3.28 2.07 -14.43
C THR A 102 4.59 1.89 -15.17
N SER A 103 4.98 2.92 -15.90
CA SER A 103 6.34 3.09 -16.43
C SER A 103 7.27 3.82 -15.45
N GLU A 104 6.71 4.50 -14.44
CA GLU A 104 7.48 5.24 -13.44
C GLU A 104 8.01 4.27 -12.39
N VAL A 105 9.33 4.05 -12.42
CA VAL A 105 9.99 3.02 -11.61
C VAL A 105 11.13 3.64 -10.81
N ALA A 106 11.45 3.05 -9.66
CA ALA A 106 12.53 3.55 -8.80
C ALA A 106 13.89 3.65 -9.52
N ASP A 107 14.19 2.75 -10.46
CA ASP A 107 15.43 2.76 -11.26
C ASP A 107 15.60 4.04 -12.10
N GLU A 108 14.49 4.65 -12.51
CA GLU A 108 14.48 5.89 -13.31
C GLU A 108 14.34 7.15 -12.45
N ASN A 109 14.11 6.98 -11.14
CA ASN A 109 13.86 8.07 -10.19
C ASN A 109 14.81 8.00 -8.97
N PRO A 110 16.12 8.26 -9.15
CA PRO A 110 17.13 8.07 -8.12
C PRO A 110 17.00 9.01 -6.91
N ASP A 111 16.21 10.07 -7.05
CA ASP A 111 15.97 11.04 -5.98
C ASP A 111 14.90 10.56 -4.98
N TRP A 112 14.07 9.57 -5.34
CA TRP A 112 13.08 8.98 -4.45
C TRP A 112 13.75 8.35 -3.22
N LYS A 113 13.05 8.42 -2.08
CA LYS A 113 13.50 7.80 -0.82
C LYS A 113 12.62 6.64 -0.39
N LEU A 114 11.36 6.65 -0.84
CA LEU A 114 10.43 5.53 -0.74
C LEU A 114 9.88 5.27 -2.14
N ASP A 115 9.75 4.00 -2.50
CA ASP A 115 8.99 3.56 -3.66
C ASP A 115 7.60 3.16 -3.19
N LEU A 116 6.58 3.90 -3.62
CA LEU A 116 5.23 3.87 -3.05
C LEU A 116 4.19 3.49 -4.11
N ASN A 117 3.26 2.65 -3.70
CA ASN A 117 2.05 2.33 -4.44
C ASN A 117 0.84 2.49 -3.52
N ASP A 118 -0.31 2.81 -4.08
CA ASP A 118 -1.56 2.95 -3.34
C ASP A 118 -2.81 2.52 -4.10
N GLU A 119 -3.88 2.24 -3.37
CA GLU A 119 -5.24 2.04 -3.91
C GLU A 119 -6.29 2.45 -2.87
N VAL A 120 -7.33 3.18 -3.30
CA VAL A 120 -8.54 3.40 -2.49
C VAL A 120 -9.38 2.11 -2.38
N ILE A 121 -9.45 1.55 -1.16
CA ILE A 121 -10.13 0.27 -0.89
C ILE A 121 -11.49 0.42 -0.18
N ALA A 122 -11.79 1.58 0.41
CA ALA A 122 -13.07 1.89 1.03
C ALA A 122 -13.24 3.41 1.22
N TYR A 123 -14.37 3.82 1.84
CA TYR A 123 -14.64 5.21 2.19
C TYR A 123 -15.06 5.32 3.66
N TRP A 124 -14.59 6.36 4.33
CA TRP A 124 -15.00 6.71 5.69
C TRP A 124 -15.79 8.02 5.70
N ARG A 125 -16.84 8.09 6.52
CA ARG A 125 -17.72 9.26 6.63
C ARG A 125 -17.36 10.06 7.88
N GLY A 126 -16.90 11.28 7.67
CA GLY A 126 -16.62 12.26 8.72
C GLY A 126 -17.78 13.21 8.98
N GLU A 127 -17.52 14.19 9.84
CA GLU A 127 -18.46 15.24 10.19
C GLU A 127 -18.76 16.20 9.04
N GLU A 128 -19.89 16.90 9.13
CA GLU A 128 -20.30 17.97 8.20
C GLU A 128 -20.39 17.52 6.73
N GLY A 129 -20.55 16.22 6.50
CA GLY A 129 -20.61 15.64 5.16
C GLY A 129 -19.25 15.40 4.51
N ASN A 130 -18.15 15.63 5.23
CA ASN A 130 -16.82 15.26 4.77
C ASN A 130 -16.67 13.73 4.68
N SER A 131 -15.82 13.27 3.79
CA SER A 131 -15.42 11.87 3.67
C SER A 131 -13.91 11.78 3.49
N ALA A 132 -13.35 10.65 3.89
CA ALA A 132 -11.97 10.28 3.60
C ALA A 132 -11.97 9.02 2.72
N ASP A 133 -11.03 8.96 1.81
CA ASP A 133 -10.72 7.74 1.07
C ASP A 133 -9.92 6.84 2.02
N ILE A 134 -10.30 5.57 2.15
CA ILE A 134 -9.50 4.62 2.92
C ILE A 134 -8.54 3.97 1.94
N THR A 135 -7.28 4.37 2.04
CA THR A 135 -6.24 4.05 1.08
C THR A 135 -5.32 2.97 1.65
N LEU A 136 -5.13 1.89 0.89
CA LEU A 136 -4.09 0.90 1.06
C LEU A 136 -2.81 1.47 0.47
N VAL A 137 -1.72 1.49 1.24
CA VAL A 137 -0.41 1.99 0.79
C VAL A 137 0.63 0.92 1.06
N TRP A 138 1.50 0.63 0.08
CA TRP A 138 2.60 -0.30 0.27
C TRP A 138 3.85 0.18 -0.46
N GLY A 139 5.00 -0.28 -0.02
CA GLY A 139 6.25 0.20 -0.60
C GLY A 139 7.51 -0.35 0.03
N VAL A 140 8.63 0.12 -0.51
CA VAL A 140 9.98 -0.20 -0.03
C VAL A 140 10.79 1.07 0.24
N PRO A 141 11.62 1.10 1.29
CA PRO A 141 12.64 2.13 1.43
C PRO A 141 13.74 2.00 0.38
N LEU A 142 14.09 3.11 -0.26
CA LEU A 142 15.23 3.20 -1.19
C LEU A 142 16.50 3.71 -0.51
N ILE A 143 16.44 3.93 0.81
CA ILE A 143 17.56 4.32 1.66
C ILE A 143 17.71 3.35 2.85
N PRO A 144 18.94 3.11 3.32
CA PRO A 144 19.18 2.18 4.42
C PRO A 144 18.79 2.77 5.78
N GLY A 145 18.59 1.89 6.76
CA GLY A 145 18.44 2.25 8.18
C GLY A 145 17.01 2.42 8.67
N GLY A 146 16.03 2.27 7.78
CA GLY A 146 14.61 2.22 8.14
C GLY A 146 14.28 1.06 9.06
N ALA A 147 13.30 1.26 9.93
CA ALA A 147 12.79 0.25 10.85
C ALA A 147 11.25 0.23 10.92
N LEU A 148 10.62 1.39 10.80
CA LEU A 148 9.18 1.56 10.89
C LEU A 148 8.71 2.64 9.92
N VAL A 149 7.49 2.49 9.41
CA VAL A 149 6.82 3.45 8.54
C VAL A 149 5.51 3.89 9.17
N THR A 150 5.20 5.18 9.06
CA THR A 150 3.92 5.74 9.48
C THR A 150 3.18 6.33 8.29
N ALA A 151 1.86 6.15 8.27
CA ALA A 151 0.95 6.98 7.48
C ALA A 151 0.46 8.12 8.37
N GLU A 152 0.71 9.37 7.96
CA GLU A 152 0.30 10.56 8.69
C GLU A 152 -0.66 11.41 7.89
N LEU A 153 -1.83 11.68 8.46
CA LEU A 153 -2.78 12.63 7.92
C LEU A 153 -2.68 13.92 8.72
N ALA A 154 -2.14 14.96 8.07
CA ALA A 154 -2.01 16.28 8.67
C ALA A 154 -1.25 16.30 10.02
N ASN A 155 -0.09 15.63 10.03
CA ASN A 155 0.79 15.39 11.19
C ASN A 155 0.18 14.53 12.32
N LEU A 156 -0.90 13.81 12.04
CA LEU A 156 -1.44 12.79 12.93
C LEU A 156 -1.12 11.42 12.36
N ALA A 157 -0.36 10.60 13.09
CA ALA A 157 -0.19 9.20 12.76
C ALA A 157 -1.55 8.48 12.80
N VAL A 158 -1.97 7.99 11.64
CA VAL A 158 -3.23 7.26 11.45
C VAL A 158 -2.99 5.78 11.20
N ASP A 159 -1.77 5.39 10.82
CA ASP A 159 -1.34 3.99 10.80
C ASP A 159 0.17 3.86 10.94
N GLN A 160 0.65 2.67 11.31
CA GLN A 160 2.07 2.33 11.34
C GLN A 160 2.34 0.84 11.08
N CYS A 161 3.52 0.55 10.56
CA CYS A 161 4.00 -0.80 10.30
C CYS A 161 5.53 -0.88 10.48
N GLU A 162 6.01 -1.90 11.17
CA GLU A 162 7.43 -2.26 11.12
C GLU A 162 7.78 -2.80 9.73
N LEU A 163 9.02 -2.58 9.28
CA LEU A 163 9.50 -3.18 8.04
C LEU A 163 9.64 -4.70 8.20
N LEU A 164 9.04 -5.45 7.29
CA LEU A 164 9.22 -6.89 7.16
C LEU A 164 9.91 -7.17 5.82
N ASP A 165 11.14 -7.70 5.87
CA ASP A 165 12.00 -7.87 4.69
C ASP A 165 12.07 -6.60 3.81
N GLU A 166 12.29 -5.46 4.46
CA GLU A 166 12.37 -4.12 3.83
C GLU A 166 11.08 -3.67 3.12
N ARG A 167 9.94 -4.30 3.42
CA ARG A 167 8.62 -3.98 2.87
C ARG A 167 7.65 -3.55 3.96
N PHE A 168 6.67 -2.75 3.59
CA PHE A 168 5.58 -2.36 4.49
C PHE A 168 4.25 -2.26 3.75
N THR A 169 3.18 -2.33 4.54
CA THR A 169 1.80 -2.06 4.11
C THR A 169 1.08 -1.29 5.21
N LEU A 170 0.37 -0.24 4.82
CA LEU A 170 -0.39 0.66 5.69
C LEU A 170 -1.82 0.80 5.12
N ILE A 171 -2.78 1.10 5.98
CA ILE A 171 -4.13 1.47 5.58
C ILE A 171 -4.53 2.70 6.40
N GLY A 172 -4.77 3.82 5.73
CA GLY A 172 -5.08 5.09 6.37
C GLY A 172 -6.19 5.87 5.65
N PRO A 173 -6.87 6.78 6.37
CA PRO A 173 -7.71 7.80 5.75
C PRO A 173 -6.84 8.81 5.00
N ASP A 174 -7.21 9.09 3.76
CA ASP A 174 -6.59 10.05 2.86
C ASP A 174 -7.63 11.05 2.33
N ASN A 175 -7.15 12.14 1.72
CA ASN A 175 -7.95 13.18 1.08
C ASN A 175 -9.10 13.68 1.98
N TYR A 176 -8.79 13.90 3.27
CA TYR A 176 -9.78 14.36 4.24
C TYR A 176 -9.59 15.84 4.51
N ARG A 177 -10.61 16.65 4.20
CA ARG A 177 -10.56 18.11 4.37
C ARG A 177 -9.36 18.75 3.66
N GLN A 178 -9.00 18.22 2.49
CA GLN A 178 -7.84 18.65 1.67
C GLN A 178 -6.47 18.34 2.29
N ASP A 179 -6.43 17.56 3.37
CA ASP A 179 -5.19 16.96 3.84
C ASP A 179 -4.99 15.61 3.14
N PHE A 180 -3.76 15.36 2.71
CA PHE A 180 -3.35 14.11 2.08
C PHE A 180 -2.40 13.35 3.00
N LEU A 181 -2.30 12.04 2.80
CA LEU A 181 -1.35 11.19 3.52
C LEU A 181 0.10 11.56 3.17
N GLU A 182 0.90 11.67 4.23
CA GLU A 182 2.36 11.62 4.15
C GLU A 182 2.85 10.28 4.70
N ILE A 183 3.77 9.65 3.97
CA ILE A 183 4.41 8.40 4.39
C ILE A 183 5.81 8.73 4.90
N LYS A 184 6.08 8.38 6.16
CA LYS A 184 7.36 8.69 6.82
C LYS A 184 8.09 7.44 7.24
N LEU A 185 9.39 7.41 6.95
CA LEU A 185 10.31 6.36 7.34
C LEU A 185 11.06 6.76 8.61
N TRP A 186 11.10 5.86 9.58
CA TRP A 186 11.74 6.07 10.87
C TRP A 186 12.81 5.03 11.14
N ASP A 187 13.91 5.45 11.76
CA ASP A 187 14.93 4.54 12.28
C ASP A 187 14.52 3.93 13.65
N GLN A 188 15.32 3.00 14.15
CA GLN A 188 15.07 2.36 15.47
C GLN A 188 15.15 3.32 16.67
N ARG A 189 15.64 4.54 16.48
CA ARG A 189 15.77 5.57 17.52
C ARG A 189 14.64 6.59 17.46
N GLY A 190 13.72 6.45 16.51
CA GLY A 190 12.62 7.40 16.28
C GLY A 190 13.07 8.67 15.56
N GLN A 191 14.15 8.61 14.77
CA GLN A 191 14.56 9.68 13.87
C GLN A 191 13.88 9.48 12.50
N GLU A 192 13.25 10.55 11.99
CA GLU A 192 12.73 10.59 10.61
C GLU A 192 13.92 10.52 9.62
N LEU A 193 13.86 9.57 8.70
CA LEU A 193 14.86 9.36 7.65
C LEU A 193 14.39 9.86 6.28
N ALA A 194 13.10 9.71 6.00
CA ALA A 194 12.47 10.11 4.75
C ALA A 194 10.99 10.42 4.96
N ARG A 195 10.45 11.21 4.04
CA ARG A 195 9.04 11.58 3.96
C ARG A 195 8.69 11.76 2.49
N GLU A 196 7.65 11.09 2.04
CA GLU A 196 7.13 11.17 0.67
C GLU A 196 5.60 11.31 0.71
N SER A 197 5.04 11.92 -0.35
CA SER A 197 3.58 11.97 -0.58
C SER A 197 3.21 10.97 -1.67
N LEU A 198 1.95 10.53 -1.67
CA LEU A 198 1.36 9.76 -2.78
C LEU A 198 1.11 10.64 -4.02
N TYR A 199 1.13 11.96 -3.87
CA TYR A 199 0.79 12.91 -4.91
C TYR A 199 1.99 13.77 -5.29
N VAL A 200 2.16 13.99 -6.59
CA VAL A 200 3.11 14.97 -7.10
C VAL A 200 2.50 16.36 -6.93
N GLU A 201 3.22 17.28 -6.29
CA GLU A 201 2.81 18.68 -6.25
C GLU A 201 2.82 19.26 -7.68
N GLU A 202 1.66 19.65 -8.20
CA GLU A 202 1.63 20.44 -9.45
C GLU A 202 2.35 21.78 -9.18
N GLU A 203 3.46 22.04 -9.88
CA GLU A 203 4.14 23.34 -9.82
C GLU A 203 3.15 24.45 -10.22
N GLY A 204 2.78 25.30 -9.25
CA GLY A 204 1.87 26.44 -9.45
C GLY A 204 2.50 27.67 -10.09
#